data_AF-A0A6V7WQS2-F1
#
_entry.id   AF-A0A6V7WQS2-F1
#
_cell.length_a   1.000
_cell.length_b   1.000
_cell.length_c   1.000
_cell.angle_alpha   90.00
_cell.angle_beta   90.00
_cell.angle_gamma   90.00
#
_symmetry.space_group_name_H-M   'P 1'
#
loop_
_entity.id
_entity.type
_entity.pdbx_description
1 polymer ?
#
loop_
_entity_poly.entity_id
_entity_poly.type
_entity_poly.pdbx_seq_one_letter_code
_entity_poly.pdbx_strand_id
1 'polypeptide(L)'
;MKFDNFFFSDTKPNIKNPYYTAIELKSEVFEFTLNDQLKNKWQAAIDRSIPLFLHKVEPDRTFVCISKCLQIFFKIVFKSHFLVDKKRKFFSLKLPNYPKNFEEMIIVRCWLERLFNCVYGELILTTIVFNPEMINILFDNDRTITFRVHCQTLFMFANNKIFENILKFVLNHSTISKHFSIRFYTFDFTQQNKNVLFNILTNEGNKIPSIHLYSYRLTGLYDRIMEYITTSKDCSRMIPYIMFYFSSSAFSRFEFSERAEKIEIIQLDNRKHTNSKFPIFSIKSEICTLY
;
A
#
# COMPACT_ATOMS: atom_id res chain seq x y z
N MET A 1 22.12 8.12 25.18
CA MET A 1 21.01 8.41 26.11
C MET A 1 20.46 7.06 26.57
N LYS A 2 20.46 6.76 27.88
CA LYS A 2 19.83 5.53 28.40
C LYS A 2 18.33 5.78 28.46
N PHE A 3 17.55 4.88 27.87
CA PHE A 3 16.10 4.99 27.77
C PHE A 3 15.49 4.13 28.87
N ASP A 4 14.86 4.75 29.86
CA ASP A 4 14.10 4.03 30.87
C ASP A 4 12.64 3.93 30.43
N ASN A 5 12.18 2.69 30.26
CA ASN A 5 10.81 2.21 30.07
C ASN A 5 9.73 3.26 29.75
N PHE A 6 9.42 3.43 28.46
CA PHE A 6 8.20 4.10 28.03
C PHE A 6 6.98 3.20 28.27
N PHE A 7 6.30 3.45 29.39
CA PHE A 7 4.96 2.93 29.65
C PHE A 7 3.92 3.90 29.07
N PHE A 8 3.15 3.44 28.07
CA PHE A 8 1.83 4.02 27.81
C PHE A 8 0.83 3.32 28.76
N SER A 9 0.60 3.90 29.94
CA SER A 9 -0.53 3.57 30.84
C SER A 9 -1.80 4.31 30.33
N ASP A 10 -3.08 4.03 30.62
CA ASP A 10 -3.79 3.08 31.47
C ASP A 10 -5.15 2.78 30.81
N THR A 11 -5.23 1.78 29.95
CA THR A 11 -6.50 1.08 29.72
C THR A 11 -6.17 -0.36 29.41
N LYS A 12 -6.45 -1.29 30.35
CA LYS A 12 -6.38 -2.73 30.07
C LYS A 12 -7.35 -3.04 28.92
N PRO A 13 -6.90 -3.36 27.69
CA PRO A 13 -7.80 -3.96 26.72
C PRO A 13 -7.85 -5.44 27.10
N ASN A 14 -8.82 -5.82 27.93
CA ASN A 14 -8.97 -7.19 28.43
C ASN A 14 -9.51 -8.16 27.36
N ILE A 15 -9.18 -7.92 26.08
CA ILE A 15 -9.43 -8.82 24.96
C ILE A 15 -8.06 -9.17 24.38
N LYS A 16 -7.45 -10.24 24.90
CA LYS A 16 -6.32 -10.90 24.24
C LYS A 16 -6.84 -11.47 22.93
N ASN A 17 -6.74 -10.70 21.85
CA ASN A 17 -6.99 -11.24 20.53
C ASN A 17 -5.84 -12.21 20.19
N PRO A 18 -6.10 -13.53 20.05
CA PRO A 18 -5.05 -14.54 19.89
C PRO A 18 -4.24 -14.41 18.58
N TYR A 19 -4.68 -13.54 17.66
CA TYR A 19 -4.05 -13.35 16.36
C TYR A 19 -2.98 -12.25 16.33
N TYR A 20 -2.87 -11.44 17.39
CA TYR A 20 -1.95 -10.31 17.44
C TYR A 20 -0.93 -10.45 18.57
N THR A 21 0.34 -10.28 18.23
CA THR A 21 1.40 -10.12 19.22
C THR A 21 1.77 -8.64 19.24
N ALA A 22 1.48 -7.96 20.35
CA ALA A 22 2.03 -6.63 20.60
C ALA A 22 3.54 -6.79 20.76
N ILE A 23 4.31 -6.04 19.96
CA ILE A 23 5.75 -5.96 20.16
C ILE A 23 5.98 -4.85 21.18
N GLU A 24 6.34 -5.24 22.39
CA GLU A 24 6.88 -4.31 23.38
C GLU A 24 8.35 -4.05 23.05
N LEU A 25 8.71 -2.77 23.02
CA LEU A 25 10.07 -2.36 22.70
C LEU A 25 10.91 -2.40 23.95
N LYS A 26 11.97 -3.20 23.91
CA LYS A 26 13.15 -2.91 24.72
C LYS A 26 13.95 -1.86 23.95
N SER A 27 14.34 -0.78 24.64
CA SER A 27 15.24 0.22 24.10
C SER A 27 16.64 -0.37 23.96
N GLU A 28 16.84 -1.20 22.93
CA GLU A 28 18.19 -1.35 22.41
C GLU A 28 18.64 0.05 22.01
N VAL A 29 19.78 0.47 22.56
CA VAL A 29 20.27 1.84 22.47
C VAL A 29 20.65 2.10 21.02
N PHE A 30 19.72 2.66 20.24
CA PHE A 30 20.04 3.25 18.97
C PHE A 30 20.78 4.57 19.24
N GLU A 31 22.09 4.56 19.09
CA GLU A 31 22.89 5.78 19.11
C GLU A 31 22.70 6.51 17.78
N PHE A 32 21.66 7.34 17.72
CA PHE A 32 21.41 8.20 16.58
C PHE A 32 21.93 9.61 16.85
N THR A 33 23.01 10.00 16.18
CA THR A 33 23.58 11.36 16.30
C THR A 33 22.82 12.31 15.37
N LEU A 34 21.94 13.12 15.95
CA LEU A 34 21.27 14.22 15.26
C LEU A 34 22.22 15.39 15.06
N ASN A 35 22.44 15.82 13.82
CA ASN A 35 23.06 17.13 13.56
C ASN A 35 22.06 18.27 13.85
N ASP A 36 22.57 19.49 14.04
CA ASP A 36 21.71 20.62 14.47
C ASP A 36 20.68 21.02 13.41
N GLN A 37 20.98 20.84 12.13
CA GLN A 37 20.02 21.06 11.05
C GLN A 37 18.80 20.13 11.17
N LEU A 38 19.03 18.84 11.43
CA LEU A 38 17.97 17.85 11.58
C LEU A 38 17.20 18.04 12.88
N LYS A 39 17.89 18.42 13.97
CA LYS A 39 17.22 18.79 15.23
C LYS A 39 16.23 19.94 15.01
N ASN A 40 16.64 20.98 14.30
CA ASN A 40 15.78 22.13 14.02
C ASN A 40 14.56 21.73 13.17
N LYS A 41 14.74 20.86 12.17
CA LYS A 41 13.62 20.31 11.36
C LYS A 41 12.64 19.51 12.19
N TRP A 42 13.14 18.65 13.09
CA TRP A 42 12.30 17.85 13.96
C TRP A 42 11.54 18.70 14.96
N GLN A 43 12.20 19.68 15.57
CA GLN A 43 11.54 20.62 16.48
C GLN A 43 10.42 21.39 15.75
N ALA A 44 10.70 21.92 14.56
CA ALA A 44 9.69 22.61 13.76
C ALA A 44 8.49 21.71 13.39
N ALA A 45 8.72 20.42 13.16
CA ALA A 45 7.67 19.45 12.87
C ALA A 45 6.79 19.15 14.10
N ILE A 46 7.41 19.05 15.29
CA ILE A 46 6.73 18.90 16.57
C ILE A 46 5.89 20.14 16.86
N ASP A 47 6.47 21.34 16.73
CA ASP A 47 5.80 22.62 16.98
C ASP A 47 4.58 22.81 16.07
N ARG A 48 4.70 22.41 14.79
CA ARG A 48 3.60 22.41 13.81
C ARG A 48 2.63 21.24 13.98
N SER A 49 2.90 20.31 14.89
CA SER A 49 2.13 19.08 15.08
C SER A 49 1.88 18.33 13.76
N ILE A 50 2.92 18.13 12.96
CA ILE A 50 2.81 17.39 11.69
C ILE A 50 2.41 15.94 12.01
N PRO A 51 1.35 15.40 11.38
CA PRO A 51 0.93 14.04 11.66
C PRO A 51 1.87 13.02 11.01
N LEU A 52 2.12 11.92 11.70
CA LEU A 52 2.79 10.73 11.19
C LEU A 52 1.94 9.99 10.15
N PHE A 53 0.61 10.06 10.27
CA PHE A 53 -0.33 9.40 9.35
C PHE A 53 -1.26 10.43 8.70
N LEU A 54 -1.44 10.36 7.38
CA LEU A 54 -2.27 11.33 6.63
C LEU A 54 -3.77 11.19 6.89
N HIS A 55 -4.23 10.11 7.51
CA HIS A 55 -5.64 9.95 7.79
C HIS A 55 -5.89 9.11 9.02
N LYS A 56 -6.70 9.68 9.90
CA LYS A 56 -7.40 8.95 10.95
C LYS A 56 -8.81 8.76 10.41
N VAL A 57 -9.06 7.62 9.77
CA VAL A 57 -10.45 7.21 9.53
C VAL A 57 -11.05 7.09 10.92
N GLU A 58 -11.97 7.99 11.28
CA GLU A 58 -12.86 7.73 12.39
C GLU A 58 -13.55 6.40 12.07
N PRO A 59 -13.43 5.37 12.93
CA PRO A 59 -13.93 4.06 12.62
C PRO A 59 -15.42 4.18 12.35
N ASP A 60 -15.78 4.15 11.07
CA ASP A 60 -17.17 4.19 10.66
C ASP A 60 -17.86 2.96 11.25
N ARG A 61 -19.11 3.12 11.69
CA ARG A 61 -19.77 2.21 12.65
C ARG A 61 -19.84 0.74 12.20
N THR A 62 -19.58 0.47 10.92
CA THR A 62 -19.60 -0.85 10.28
C THR A 62 -18.29 -1.65 10.41
N PHE A 63 -17.18 -1.03 10.80
CA PHE A 63 -15.90 -1.71 11.09
C PHE A 63 -15.38 -1.41 12.52
N VAL A 64 -16.30 -1.28 13.49
CA VAL A 64 -16.01 -0.95 14.91
C VAL A 64 -15.25 -2.04 15.68
N CYS A 65 -14.94 -3.18 15.06
CA CYS A 65 -13.93 -4.08 15.62
C CYS A 65 -12.56 -3.75 15.03
N ILE A 66 -11.85 -2.82 15.68
CA ILE A 66 -10.47 -2.97 16.18
C ILE A 66 -9.91 -1.57 16.51
N SER A 67 -9.99 -1.23 17.81
CA SER A 67 -9.06 -0.35 18.55
C SER A 67 -9.01 1.16 18.25
N LYS A 68 -9.10 1.97 19.32
CA LYS A 68 -8.82 3.43 19.36
C LYS A 68 -7.35 3.80 19.06
N CYS A 69 -6.52 2.87 18.57
CA CYS A 69 -5.15 3.09 18.15
C CYS A 69 -5.06 2.92 16.63
N LEU A 70 -4.37 3.82 15.93
CA LEU A 70 -3.99 3.65 14.53
C LEU A 70 -3.06 2.44 14.43
N GLN A 71 -3.59 1.30 14.00
CA GLN A 71 -2.81 0.07 13.83
C GLN A 71 -2.47 -0.11 12.36
N ILE A 72 -1.19 0.01 12.02
CA ILE A 72 -0.72 -0.55 10.75
C ILE A 72 -0.52 -2.05 10.96
N PHE A 73 -1.26 -2.84 10.19
CA PHE A 73 -1.11 -4.28 10.18
C PHE A 73 -0.03 -4.67 9.18
N PHE A 74 1.15 -4.98 9.68
CA PHE A 74 2.16 -5.65 8.85
C PHE A 74 1.89 -7.16 8.91
N LYS A 75 1.47 -7.72 7.78
CA LYS A 75 1.46 -9.17 7.62
C LYS A 75 2.87 -9.61 7.24
N ILE A 76 3.71 -9.84 8.24
CA ILE A 76 5.05 -10.40 7.98
C ILE A 76 4.88 -11.89 7.71
N VAL A 77 4.76 -12.25 6.44
CA VAL A 77 4.90 -13.64 6.02
C VAL A 77 6.38 -13.93 5.93
N PHE A 78 6.96 -14.47 7.00
CA PHE A 78 8.28 -15.08 6.91
C PHE A 78 8.17 -16.27 5.95
N LYS A 79 8.85 -16.20 4.81
CA LYS A 79 9.21 -17.40 4.05
C LYS A 79 10.33 -18.13 4.79
N SER A 80 10.10 -18.53 6.05
CA SER A 80 10.90 -19.62 6.57
C SER A 80 10.40 -20.86 5.85
N HIS A 81 11.27 -21.53 5.11
CA HIS A 81 11.02 -22.86 4.52
C HIS A 81 10.68 -23.94 5.56
N PHE A 82 10.54 -23.56 6.83
CA PHE A 82 10.28 -24.43 7.94
C PHE A 82 9.02 -23.99 8.68
N LEU A 83 8.12 -24.98 8.76
CA LEU A 83 7.11 -25.25 9.77
C LEU A 83 5.64 -25.13 9.35
N VAL A 84 5.00 -26.26 9.56
CA VAL A 84 3.67 -26.75 9.18
C VAL A 84 2.54 -26.10 10.00
N ASP A 85 2.84 -25.10 10.84
CA ASP A 85 1.83 -24.40 11.63
C ASP A 85 1.37 -23.11 10.95
N LYS A 86 0.23 -23.19 10.25
CA LYS A 86 -0.44 -22.12 9.49
C LYS A 86 -0.97 -20.94 10.34
N LYS A 87 -0.42 -20.69 11.53
CA LYS A 87 -0.86 -19.59 12.39
C LYS A 87 -0.21 -18.29 11.91
N ARG A 88 -0.99 -17.53 11.13
CA ARG A 88 -0.65 -16.18 10.71
C ARG A 88 -0.47 -15.30 11.95
N LYS A 89 0.73 -14.77 12.16
CA LYS A 89 0.98 -13.75 13.17
C LYS A 89 0.83 -12.38 12.54
N PHE A 90 -0.02 -11.55 13.12
CA PHE A 90 -0.13 -10.15 12.75
C PHE A 90 0.62 -9.31 13.77
N PHE A 91 1.47 -8.42 13.28
CA PHE A 91 2.17 -7.45 14.11
C PHE A 91 1.43 -6.12 14.01
N SER A 92 1.13 -5.56 15.18
CA SER A 92 0.47 -4.26 15.31
C SER A 92 1.46 -3.31 15.95
N LEU A 93 1.85 -2.29 15.20
CA LEU A 93 2.75 -1.25 15.69
C LEU A 93 1.93 -0.07 16.19
N LYS A 94 2.17 0.34 17.44
CA LYS A 94 1.56 1.52 18.05
C LYS A 94 2.56 2.66 18.03
N LEU A 95 2.38 3.61 17.10
CA LEU A 95 3.16 4.85 17.05
C LEU A 95 2.27 6.06 17.39
N PRO A 96 2.83 7.12 18.00
CA PRO A 96 2.10 8.37 18.16
C PRO A 96 1.81 8.98 16.78
N ASN A 97 0.56 9.44 16.57
CA ASN A 97 0.25 10.16 15.33
C ASN A 97 0.86 11.56 15.32
N TYR A 98 1.03 12.17 16.48
CA TYR A 98 1.63 13.49 16.63
C TYR A 98 2.77 13.35 17.63
N PRO A 99 4.00 13.07 17.16
CA PRO A 99 5.16 13.02 18.03
C PRO A 99 5.30 14.33 18.81
N LYS A 100 5.45 14.25 20.13
CA LYS A 100 5.45 15.42 21.03
C LYS A 100 6.84 15.88 21.44
N ASN A 101 7.83 15.03 21.25
CA ASN A 101 9.21 15.29 21.66
C ASN A 101 10.19 14.49 20.79
N PHE A 102 11.49 14.78 20.94
CA PHE A 102 12.56 14.11 20.19
C PHE A 102 12.58 12.59 20.40
N GLU A 103 12.26 12.13 21.59
CA GLU A 103 12.28 10.71 21.90
C GLU A 103 11.23 9.92 21.10
N GLU A 104 9.99 10.43 21.05
CA GLU A 104 8.95 9.86 20.19
C GLU A 104 9.37 9.90 18.70
N MET A 105 10.04 10.95 18.25
CA MET A 105 10.56 11.05 16.88
C MET A 105 11.65 10.00 16.61
N ILE A 106 12.58 9.75 17.55
CA ILE A 106 13.60 8.70 17.45
C ILE A 106 12.91 7.33 17.33
N ILE A 107 11.94 7.03 18.20
CA ILE A 107 11.20 5.77 18.17
C ILE A 107 10.54 5.57 16.79
N VAL A 108 9.84 6.58 16.29
CA VAL A 108 9.19 6.54 14.98
C VAL A 108 10.22 6.31 13.86
N ARG A 109 11.34 7.05 13.86
CA ARG A 109 12.42 6.88 12.88
C ARG A 109 12.97 5.45 12.89
N CYS A 110 13.35 4.92 14.06
CA CYS A 110 13.92 3.58 14.18
C CYS A 110 12.96 2.51 13.64
N TRP A 111 11.66 2.66 13.86
CA TRP A 111 10.67 1.74 13.31
C TRP A 111 10.54 1.86 11.79
N LEU A 112 10.43 3.08 11.28
CA LEU A 112 10.38 3.29 9.83
C LEU A 112 11.62 2.72 9.15
N GLU A 113 12.80 2.92 9.72
CA GLU A 113 14.06 2.36 9.22
C GLU A 113 14.02 0.83 9.19
N ARG A 114 13.58 0.18 10.29
CA ARG A 114 13.40 -1.27 10.32
C ARG A 114 12.39 -1.76 9.29
N LEU A 115 11.28 -1.05 9.11
CA LEU A 115 10.22 -1.41 8.16
C LEU A 115 10.70 -1.29 6.71
N PHE A 116 11.45 -0.23 6.39
CA PHE A 116 11.97 0.00 5.04
C PHE A 116 13.15 -0.93 4.71
N ASN A 117 13.92 -1.38 5.70
CA ASN A 117 15.01 -2.34 5.50
C ASN A 117 14.57 -3.81 5.49
N CYS A 118 13.27 -4.10 5.40
CA CYS A 118 12.72 -5.46 5.38
C CYS A 118 12.06 -5.80 4.03
N VAL A 119 12.03 -7.11 3.72
CA VAL A 119 11.30 -7.67 2.57
C VAL A 119 10.09 -8.46 3.06
N TYR A 120 8.91 -8.11 2.55
CA TYR A 120 7.64 -8.71 2.93
C TYR A 120 7.09 -9.63 1.83
N GLY A 121 6.51 -10.75 2.22
CA GLY A 121 5.69 -11.54 1.29
C GLY A 121 4.47 -10.73 0.82
N GLU A 122 3.75 -10.14 1.76
CA GLU A 122 2.55 -9.36 1.49
C GLU A 122 2.53 -8.08 2.33
N LEU A 123 2.21 -6.94 1.71
CA LEU A 123 1.92 -5.69 2.39
C LEU A 123 0.45 -5.33 2.19
N ILE A 124 -0.27 -4.99 3.26
CA ILE A 124 -1.69 -4.66 3.20
C ILE A 124 -1.91 -3.23 3.70
N LEU A 125 -2.40 -2.35 2.82
CA LEU A 125 -2.73 -0.96 3.08
C LEU A 125 -4.26 -0.81 3.11
N THR A 126 -4.83 -0.66 4.31
CA THR A 126 -6.28 -0.54 4.51
C THR A 126 -6.74 0.90 4.61
N THR A 127 -6.26 1.62 5.62
CA THR A 127 -6.84 2.92 6.03
C THR A 127 -5.80 3.95 6.47
N ILE A 128 -4.53 3.56 6.59
CA ILE A 128 -3.48 4.38 7.18
C ILE A 128 -2.30 4.39 6.22
N VAL A 129 -1.80 5.60 5.95
CA VAL A 129 -0.59 5.84 5.16
C VAL A 129 0.31 6.75 5.96
N PHE A 130 1.58 6.40 6.02
CA PHE A 130 2.60 7.29 6.57
C PHE A 130 2.62 8.61 5.78
N ASN A 131 2.67 9.72 6.48
CA ASN A 131 2.80 11.03 5.88
C ASN A 131 4.17 11.15 5.20
N PRO A 132 4.24 11.32 3.86
CA PRO A 132 5.51 11.50 3.17
C PRO A 132 6.29 12.72 3.67
N GLU A 133 5.60 13.80 4.09
CA GLU A 133 6.26 14.96 4.72
C GLU A 133 6.99 14.54 6.01
N MET A 134 6.34 13.74 6.86
CA MET A 134 6.95 13.22 8.08
C MET A 134 8.11 12.29 7.79
N ILE A 135 8.00 11.40 6.79
CA ILE A 135 9.11 10.54 6.35
C ILE A 135 10.30 11.41 5.93
N ASN A 136 10.07 12.43 5.10
CA ASN A 136 11.14 13.32 4.63
C ASN A 136 11.79 14.09 5.78
N ILE A 137 11.03 14.52 6.79
CA ILE A 137 11.55 15.19 7.98
C ILE A 137 12.42 14.24 8.81
N LEU A 138 11.97 12.99 9.02
CA LEU A 138 12.68 12.03 9.85
C LEU A 138 14.01 11.59 9.25
N PHE A 139 14.12 11.57 7.92
CA PHE A 139 15.29 11.04 7.21
C PHE A 139 16.08 12.09 6.42
N ASP A 140 15.68 13.36 6.48
CA ASP A 140 16.31 14.51 5.83
C ASP A 140 16.76 14.33 4.37
N ASN A 141 15.97 13.60 3.58
CA ASN A 141 16.36 13.20 2.22
C ASN A 141 17.81 12.70 2.14
N ASP A 142 18.29 11.94 3.13
CA ASP A 142 19.61 11.32 3.08
C ASP A 142 19.69 10.54 1.77
N ARG A 143 20.32 11.16 0.76
CA ARG A 143 20.15 10.78 -0.65
C ARG A 143 20.67 9.38 -0.92
N THR A 144 21.41 8.84 0.04
CA THR A 144 22.03 7.53 0.04
C THR A 144 21.04 6.41 0.35
N ILE A 145 19.96 6.66 1.09
CA ILE A 145 19.00 5.63 1.51
C ILE A 145 17.64 5.88 0.87
N THR A 146 17.33 5.13 -0.18
CA THR A 146 15.97 5.09 -0.72
C THR A 146 15.08 4.29 0.22
N PHE A 147 14.39 4.97 1.12
CA PHE A 147 13.42 4.36 2.04
C PHE A 147 12.22 3.81 1.26
N ARG A 148 12.27 2.51 0.94
CA ARG A 148 11.23 1.80 0.21
C ARG A 148 10.84 0.54 0.95
N VAL A 149 9.55 0.30 1.11
CA VAL A 149 9.07 -1.01 1.58
C VAL A 149 9.22 -2.00 0.44
N HIS A 150 9.98 -3.06 0.66
CA HIS A 150 10.11 -4.13 -0.33
C HIS A 150 9.05 -5.20 -0.09
N CYS A 151 8.24 -5.52 -1.10
CA CYS A 151 7.26 -6.59 -0.99
C CYS A 151 7.11 -7.41 -2.28
N GLN A 152 6.62 -8.64 -2.15
CA GLN A 152 6.19 -9.42 -3.32
C GLN A 152 4.83 -8.94 -3.81
N THR A 153 3.86 -8.90 -2.90
CA THR A 153 2.50 -8.47 -3.22
C THR A 153 2.07 -7.32 -2.32
N LEU A 154 1.45 -6.31 -2.93
CA LEU A 154 0.84 -5.21 -2.20
C LEU A 154 -0.68 -5.27 -2.39
N PHE A 155 -1.44 -5.20 -1.31
CA PHE A 155 -2.89 -5.09 -1.34
C PHE A 155 -3.29 -3.72 -0.82
N MET A 156 -4.07 -2.99 -1.59
CA MET A 156 -4.65 -1.72 -1.22
C MET A 156 -6.17 -1.82 -1.23
N PHE A 157 -6.78 -1.38 -0.14
CA PHE A 157 -8.21 -1.17 -0.09
C PHE A 157 -8.49 0.31 -0.33
N ALA A 158 -8.98 0.61 -1.53
CA ALA A 158 -9.20 1.97 -1.96
C ALA A 158 -10.41 2.56 -1.25
N ASN A 159 -10.15 3.54 -0.37
CA ASN A 159 -11.15 4.49 0.10
C ASN A 159 -10.89 5.84 -0.60
N ASN A 160 -11.95 6.46 -1.14
CA ASN A 160 -11.88 7.67 -1.96
C ASN A 160 -11.08 8.82 -1.32
N LYS A 161 -11.20 9.01 0.00
CA LYS A 161 -10.62 10.20 0.67
C LYS A 161 -9.09 10.23 0.68
N ILE A 162 -8.45 9.08 0.62
CA ILE A 162 -6.98 8.95 0.75
C ILE A 162 -6.34 8.20 -0.41
N PHE A 163 -7.12 7.90 -1.43
CA PHE A 163 -6.69 7.09 -2.57
C PHE A 163 -5.40 7.64 -3.19
N GLU A 164 -5.38 8.93 -3.50
CA GLU A 164 -4.21 9.59 -4.10
C GLU A 164 -2.98 9.53 -3.19
N ASN A 165 -3.15 9.73 -1.88
CA ASN A 165 -2.06 9.69 -0.92
C ASN A 165 -1.49 8.28 -0.75
N ILE A 166 -2.34 7.24 -0.71
CA ILE A 166 -1.88 5.84 -0.70
C ILE A 166 -1.08 5.56 -1.97
N LEU A 167 -1.60 5.94 -3.14
CA LEU A 167 -0.91 5.70 -4.41
C LEU A 167 0.44 6.41 -4.47
N LYS A 168 0.50 7.69 -4.09
CA LYS A 168 1.76 8.43 -3.99
C LYS A 168 2.76 7.72 -3.08
N PHE A 169 2.31 7.21 -1.94
CA PHE A 169 3.16 6.43 -1.05
C PHE A 169 3.67 5.14 -1.72
N VAL A 170 2.79 4.37 -2.36
CA VAL A 170 3.17 3.12 -3.04
C VAL A 170 4.20 3.39 -4.14
N LEU A 171 4.01 4.42 -4.96
CA LEU A 171 4.91 4.73 -6.06
C LEU A 171 6.29 5.24 -5.63
N ASN A 172 6.35 5.98 -4.52
CA ASN A 172 7.57 6.65 -4.08
C ASN A 172 8.34 5.85 -3.01
N HIS A 173 7.61 5.08 -2.20
CA HIS A 173 8.13 4.42 -0.99
C HIS A 173 7.85 2.92 -0.97
N SER A 174 7.57 2.28 -2.10
CA SER A 174 7.47 0.83 -2.18
C SER A 174 8.17 0.25 -3.42
N THR A 175 8.63 -0.98 -3.29
CA THR A 175 9.14 -1.81 -4.39
C THR A 175 8.35 -3.10 -4.43
N ILE A 176 7.67 -3.37 -5.53
CA ILE A 176 6.74 -4.50 -5.69
C ILE A 176 7.33 -5.47 -6.71
N SER A 177 7.62 -6.69 -6.30
CA SER A 177 8.27 -7.69 -7.17
C SER A 177 7.31 -8.64 -7.89
N LYS A 178 6.03 -8.71 -7.50
CA LYS A 178 5.02 -9.53 -8.19
C LYS A 178 3.82 -8.74 -8.68
N HIS A 179 2.92 -8.34 -7.79
CA HIS A 179 1.70 -7.66 -8.21
C HIS A 179 1.14 -6.71 -7.15
N PHE A 180 0.46 -5.67 -7.63
CA PHE A 180 -0.23 -4.68 -6.85
C PHE A 180 -1.75 -4.86 -7.00
N SER A 181 -2.43 -5.28 -5.96
CA SER A 181 -3.88 -5.43 -5.95
C SER A 181 -4.56 -4.20 -5.35
N ILE A 182 -5.50 -3.59 -6.08
CA ILE A 182 -6.36 -2.52 -5.59
C ILE A 182 -7.79 -3.01 -5.57
N ARG A 183 -8.41 -3.01 -4.39
CA ARG A 183 -9.83 -3.33 -4.22
C ARG A 183 -10.63 -2.09 -3.87
N PHE A 184 -11.62 -1.81 -4.70
CA PHE A 184 -12.55 -0.70 -4.52
C PHE A 184 -13.80 -1.21 -3.81
N TYR A 185 -14.04 -0.72 -2.60
CA TYR A 185 -15.28 -1.01 -1.89
C TYR A 185 -16.30 0.09 -2.20
N THR A 186 -17.39 -0.28 -2.87
CA THR A 186 -18.72 0.40 -2.91
C THR A 186 -18.83 1.90 -3.25
N PHE A 187 -17.74 2.65 -3.36
CA PHE A 187 -17.77 4.10 -3.50
C PHE A 187 -17.54 4.56 -4.95
N ASP A 188 -18.08 5.73 -5.27
CA ASP A 188 -17.91 6.39 -6.56
C ASP A 188 -16.46 6.77 -6.79
N PHE A 189 -15.79 6.00 -7.63
CA PHE A 189 -14.44 6.29 -8.08
C PHE A 189 -14.45 7.62 -8.86
N THR A 190 -13.95 8.69 -8.23
CA THR A 190 -13.99 10.05 -8.79
C THR A 190 -13.20 10.13 -10.09
N GLN A 191 -13.50 11.13 -10.94
CA GLN A 191 -12.74 11.33 -12.18
C GLN A 191 -11.26 11.64 -11.91
N GLN A 192 -10.96 12.35 -10.82
CA GLN A 192 -9.57 12.56 -10.38
C GLN A 192 -8.88 11.23 -10.06
N ASN A 193 -9.53 10.35 -9.30
CA ASN A 193 -8.94 9.04 -8.97
C ASN A 193 -8.75 8.18 -10.23
N LYS A 194 -9.68 8.26 -11.19
CA LYS A 194 -9.53 7.63 -12.52
C LYS A 194 -8.31 8.16 -13.27
N ASN A 195 -8.11 9.47 -13.30
CA ASN A 195 -6.96 10.09 -13.95
C ASN A 195 -5.63 9.66 -13.32
N VAL A 196 -5.56 9.67 -11.98
CA VAL A 196 -4.36 9.24 -11.25
C VAL A 196 -4.06 7.78 -11.53
N LEU A 197 -5.06 6.89 -11.44
CA LEU A 197 -4.87 5.48 -11.71
C LEU A 197 -4.49 5.22 -13.17
N PHE A 198 -5.18 5.86 -14.13
CA PHE A 198 -4.84 5.77 -15.55
C PHE A 198 -3.38 6.15 -15.81
N ASN A 199 -2.92 7.27 -15.24
CA ASN A 199 -1.53 7.71 -15.37
C ASN A 199 -0.53 6.67 -14.83
N ILE A 200 -0.84 6.01 -13.71
CA ILE A 200 0.00 4.93 -13.16
C ILE A 200 0.04 3.74 -14.13
N LEU A 201 -1.12 3.34 -14.64
CA LEU A 201 -1.23 2.21 -15.54
C LEU A 201 -0.42 2.41 -16.83
N THR A 202 -0.34 3.64 -17.35
CA THR A 202 0.30 3.94 -18.63
C THR A 202 1.74 4.42 -18.53
N ASN A 203 2.19 4.96 -17.38
CA ASN A 203 3.51 5.60 -17.26
C ASN A 203 4.48 4.98 -16.24
N GLU A 204 4.02 4.07 -15.37
CA GLU A 204 4.79 3.53 -14.24
C GLU A 204 5.08 2.01 -14.38
N GLY A 205 5.04 1.47 -15.59
CA GLY A 205 5.22 0.05 -15.89
C GLY A 205 6.56 -0.54 -15.47
N ASN A 206 7.59 0.30 -15.37
CA ASN A 206 8.91 -0.09 -14.87
C ASN A 206 8.95 -0.33 -13.34
N LYS A 207 7.96 0.17 -12.59
CA LYS A 207 7.91 0.03 -11.12
C LYS A 207 6.99 -1.08 -10.65
N ILE A 208 5.96 -1.40 -11.42
CA ILE A 208 4.89 -2.32 -11.03
C ILE A 208 4.79 -3.42 -12.09
N PRO A 209 5.21 -4.66 -11.78
CA PRO A 209 5.18 -5.75 -12.75
C PRO A 209 3.76 -6.17 -13.16
N SER A 210 2.81 -6.05 -12.23
CA SER A 210 1.42 -6.43 -12.45
C SER A 210 0.50 -5.65 -11.54
N ILE A 211 -0.69 -5.30 -12.01
CA ILE A 211 -1.72 -4.63 -11.22
C ILE A 211 -3.07 -5.33 -11.37
N HIS A 212 -3.74 -5.57 -10.26
CA HIS A 212 -5.02 -6.27 -10.17
C HIS A 212 -6.07 -5.32 -9.63
N LEU A 213 -7.08 -5.01 -10.43
CA LEU A 213 -8.12 -4.04 -10.11
C LEU A 213 -9.45 -4.75 -9.85
N TYR A 214 -9.92 -4.70 -8.60
CA TYR A 214 -11.18 -5.30 -8.18
C TYR A 214 -12.23 -4.21 -8.00
N SER A 215 -13.14 -4.07 -8.97
CA SER A 215 -14.21 -3.06 -8.91
C SER A 215 -15.36 -3.36 -9.86
N TYR A 216 -16.54 -2.91 -9.45
CA TYR A 216 -17.76 -2.98 -10.25
C TYR A 216 -17.93 -1.80 -11.24
N ARG A 217 -17.15 -0.72 -11.09
CA ARG A 217 -17.39 0.57 -11.79
C ARG A 217 -16.16 1.11 -12.54
N LEU A 218 -15.29 0.24 -13.03
CA LEU A 218 -14.07 0.64 -13.78
C LEU A 218 -14.24 0.64 -15.31
N THR A 219 -15.46 0.56 -15.85
CA THR A 219 -15.70 0.56 -17.30
C THR A 219 -15.04 1.75 -18.00
N GLY A 220 -15.29 2.97 -17.53
CA GLY A 220 -14.66 4.16 -18.13
C GLY A 220 -13.14 4.26 -17.94
N LEU A 221 -12.54 3.52 -16.99
CA LEU A 221 -11.07 3.42 -16.91
C LEU A 221 -10.55 2.43 -17.97
N TYR A 222 -11.24 1.31 -18.12
CA TYR A 222 -10.95 0.32 -19.15
C TYR A 222 -11.03 0.94 -20.55
N ASP A 223 -12.11 1.66 -20.88
CA ASP A 223 -12.31 2.27 -22.20
C ASP A 223 -11.14 3.19 -22.56
N ARG A 224 -10.67 3.99 -21.59
CA ARG A 224 -9.52 4.88 -21.77
C ARG A 224 -8.20 4.12 -21.98
N ILE A 225 -8.03 2.98 -21.32
CA ILE A 225 -6.84 2.13 -21.52
C ILE A 225 -6.88 1.54 -22.92
N MET A 226 -8.04 1.08 -23.38
CA MET A 226 -8.20 0.54 -24.74
C MET A 226 -7.98 1.61 -25.81
N GLU A 227 -8.52 2.81 -25.61
CA GLU A 227 -8.28 3.96 -26.46
C GLU A 227 -6.78 4.29 -26.51
N TYR A 228 -6.10 4.32 -25.36
CA TYR A 228 -4.67 4.56 -25.28
C TYR A 228 -3.84 3.49 -26.00
N ILE A 229 -4.13 2.21 -25.81
CA ILE A 229 -3.44 1.11 -26.53
C ILE A 229 -3.64 1.24 -28.05
N THR A 230 -4.86 1.59 -28.47
CA THR A 230 -5.21 1.70 -29.88
C THR A 230 -4.50 2.88 -30.54
N THR A 231 -4.48 4.03 -29.87
CA THR A 231 -3.97 5.30 -30.42
C THR A 231 -2.49 5.55 -30.16
N SER A 232 -1.91 4.99 -29.09
CA SER A 232 -0.51 5.22 -28.75
C SER A 232 0.44 4.47 -29.69
N LYS A 233 1.52 5.15 -30.06
CA LYS A 233 2.63 4.57 -30.82
C LYS A 233 3.61 3.82 -29.91
N ASP A 234 3.67 4.19 -28.63
CA ASP A 234 4.60 3.63 -27.65
C ASP A 234 3.84 3.26 -26.36
N CYS A 235 3.88 1.97 -26.01
CA CYS A 235 3.30 1.43 -24.78
C CYS A 235 4.38 0.87 -23.85
N SER A 236 5.67 1.12 -24.10
CA SER A 236 6.80 0.57 -23.34
C SER A 236 6.80 0.95 -21.86
N ARG A 237 6.14 2.06 -21.52
CA ARG A 237 6.00 2.56 -20.14
C ARG A 237 4.74 2.05 -19.43
N MET A 238 3.87 1.36 -20.13
CA MET A 238 2.63 0.81 -19.59
C MET A 238 2.93 -0.38 -18.68
N ILE A 239 2.12 -0.58 -17.64
CA ILE A 239 2.21 -1.77 -16.78
C ILE A 239 1.98 -3.01 -17.65
N PRO A 240 2.92 -3.97 -17.65
CA PRO A 240 2.88 -5.07 -18.62
C PRO A 240 1.74 -6.05 -18.35
N TYR A 241 1.20 -6.08 -17.14
CA TYR A 241 0.06 -6.94 -16.79
C TYR A 241 -1.00 -6.19 -15.99
N ILE A 242 -2.13 -5.89 -16.62
CA ILE A 242 -3.28 -5.24 -15.97
C ILE A 242 -4.43 -6.23 -15.92
N MET A 243 -4.83 -6.62 -14.71
CA MET A 243 -5.94 -7.54 -14.50
C MET A 243 -7.17 -6.82 -13.96
N PHE A 244 -8.31 -7.00 -14.61
CA PHE A 244 -9.60 -6.50 -14.12
C PHE A 244 -10.47 -7.64 -13.59
N TYR A 245 -11.06 -7.41 -12.41
CA TYR A 245 -12.05 -8.28 -11.81
C TYR A 245 -13.37 -7.52 -11.71
N PHE A 246 -14.30 -7.83 -12.59
CA PHE A 246 -15.64 -7.22 -12.66
C PHE A 246 -16.70 -8.15 -12.06
N SER A 247 -17.86 -7.62 -11.64
CA SER A 247 -19.05 -8.47 -11.51
C SER A 247 -19.53 -8.91 -12.89
N SER A 248 -20.04 -10.14 -12.97
CA SER A 248 -20.61 -10.73 -14.19
C SER A 248 -21.63 -9.86 -14.92
N SER A 249 -22.33 -8.96 -14.23
CA SER A 249 -23.36 -8.09 -14.81
C SER A 249 -22.83 -6.90 -15.63
N ALA A 250 -21.57 -6.48 -15.45
CA ALA A 250 -21.04 -5.28 -16.10
C ALA A 250 -20.35 -5.58 -17.45
N PHE A 251 -20.29 -6.85 -17.87
CA PHE A 251 -19.30 -7.30 -18.85
C PHE A 251 -19.83 -7.55 -20.27
N SER A 252 -21.13 -7.44 -20.55
CA SER A 252 -21.70 -8.00 -21.78
C SER A 252 -21.33 -7.32 -23.11
N ARG A 253 -20.36 -6.38 -23.20
CA ARG A 253 -20.18 -5.53 -24.39
C ARG A 253 -18.76 -5.02 -24.72
N PHE A 254 -17.70 -5.78 -24.46
CA PHE A 254 -16.38 -5.35 -24.91
C PHE A 254 -16.05 -5.92 -26.30
N GLU A 255 -16.07 -5.04 -27.31
CA GLU A 255 -15.49 -5.29 -28.62
C GLU A 255 -14.02 -4.85 -28.58
N PHE A 256 -13.12 -5.73 -29.02
CA PHE A 256 -11.68 -5.46 -29.06
C PHE A 256 -11.30 -5.02 -30.48
N SER A 257 -10.38 -4.06 -30.60
CA SER A 257 -9.75 -3.76 -31.88
C SER A 257 -8.79 -4.89 -32.27
N GLU A 258 -8.53 -5.09 -33.56
CA GLU A 258 -7.58 -6.11 -34.05
C GLU A 258 -6.19 -6.00 -33.39
N ARG A 259 -5.73 -4.78 -33.12
CA ARG A 259 -4.49 -4.51 -32.37
C ARG A 259 -4.56 -4.99 -30.91
N ALA A 260 -5.74 -4.92 -30.31
CA ALA A 260 -6.04 -5.42 -28.99
C ALA A 260 -6.36 -6.92 -28.95
N GLU A 261 -6.59 -7.61 -30.08
CA GLU A 261 -6.84 -9.06 -30.09
C GLU A 261 -5.61 -9.90 -29.68
N LYS A 262 -4.40 -9.32 -29.77
CA LYS A 262 -3.19 -9.91 -29.17
C LYS A 262 -3.18 -9.87 -27.64
N ILE A 263 -4.20 -9.27 -27.02
CA ILE A 263 -4.43 -9.30 -25.58
C ILE A 263 -5.09 -10.64 -25.23
N GLU A 264 -4.37 -11.49 -24.52
CA GLU A 264 -4.90 -12.77 -24.05
C GLU A 264 -6.03 -12.57 -23.03
N ILE A 265 -7.27 -12.75 -23.48
CA ILE A 265 -8.44 -12.79 -22.60
C ILE A 265 -8.53 -14.18 -21.97
N ILE A 266 -7.92 -14.34 -20.80
CA ILE A 266 -8.11 -15.56 -20.03
C ILE A 266 -9.43 -15.45 -19.26
N GLN A 267 -10.53 -15.90 -19.87
CA GLN A 267 -11.76 -16.19 -19.13
C GLN A 267 -11.52 -17.40 -18.21
N LEU A 268 -11.01 -17.14 -17.01
CA LEU A 268 -10.85 -18.18 -16.00
C LEU A 268 -12.23 -18.65 -15.53
N ASP A 269 -12.62 -19.86 -15.92
CA ASP A 269 -13.84 -20.53 -15.43
C ASP A 269 -13.63 -20.94 -13.97
N ASN A 270 -13.82 -20.01 -13.04
CA ASN A 270 -13.55 -20.15 -11.60
C ASN A 270 -14.53 -21.08 -10.85
N ARG A 271 -15.17 -22.04 -11.52
CA ARG A 271 -16.18 -22.93 -10.91
C ARG A 271 -15.66 -23.80 -9.76
N LYS A 272 -14.34 -23.95 -9.56
CA LYS A 272 -13.79 -24.89 -8.58
C LYS A 272 -13.49 -24.30 -7.19
N HIS A 273 -13.40 -22.97 -7.00
CA HIS A 273 -12.88 -22.43 -5.74
C HIS A 273 -13.68 -21.31 -5.06
N THR A 274 -14.65 -20.68 -5.72
CA THR A 274 -15.51 -19.67 -5.07
C THR A 274 -16.90 -19.68 -5.70
N ASN A 275 -17.97 -19.62 -4.89
CA ASN A 275 -19.37 -19.52 -5.35
C ASN A 275 -19.69 -18.23 -6.16
N SER A 276 -18.69 -17.39 -6.45
CA SER A 276 -18.83 -16.19 -7.27
C SER A 276 -18.15 -16.36 -8.64
N LYS A 277 -18.95 -16.29 -9.71
CA LYS A 277 -18.46 -16.20 -11.10
C LYS A 277 -18.06 -14.75 -11.40
N PHE A 278 -16.79 -14.43 -11.21
CA PHE A 278 -16.23 -13.16 -11.68
C PHE A 278 -15.44 -13.40 -12.97
N PRO A 279 -15.80 -12.75 -14.09
CA PRO A 279 -14.95 -12.79 -15.27
C PRO A 279 -13.64 -12.05 -14.96
N ILE A 280 -12.52 -12.66 -15.35
CA ILE A 280 -11.17 -12.14 -15.17
C ILE A 280 -10.65 -11.72 -16.55
N PHE A 281 -10.02 -10.55 -16.63
CA PHE A 281 -9.38 -10.05 -17.86
C PHE A 281 -7.94 -9.74 -17.55
N SER A 282 -7.02 -10.21 -18.39
CA SER A 282 -5.60 -9.84 -18.34
C SER A 282 -5.23 -9.08 -19.60
N ILE A 283 -4.77 -7.85 -19.45
CA ILE A 283 -4.02 -7.15 -20.50
C ILE A 283 -2.56 -7.52 -20.31
N LYS A 284 -2.04 -8.41 -21.17
CA LYS A 284 -0.62 -8.73 -21.24
C LYS A 284 0.00 -7.91 -22.36
N SER A 285 0.71 -6.85 -22.01
CA SER A 285 1.52 -6.08 -22.94
C SER A 285 2.83 -6.84 -23.19
N GLU A 286 2.82 -7.77 -24.13
CA GLU A 286 4.06 -8.25 -24.79
C GLU A 286 4.54 -7.28 -25.88
N ILE A 287 3.92 -6.10 -25.95
CA ILE A 287 4.09 -5.14 -27.02
C ILE A 287 5.21 -4.19 -26.61
N CYS A 288 6.44 -4.45 -27.06
CA CYS A 288 7.43 -3.42 -27.48
C CYS A 288 8.82 -4.00 -27.84
N THR A 289 8.90 -5.04 -28.66
CA THR A 289 10.11 -5.32 -29.48
C THR A 289 9.80 -5.75 -30.92
N LEU A 290 8.56 -5.61 -31.37
CA LEU A 290 8.20 -5.78 -32.77
C LEU A 290 8.12 -4.41 -33.42
N TYR A 291 9.28 -3.80 -33.69
CA TYR A 291 9.64 -2.96 -34.85
C TYR A 291 11.12 -2.57 -34.73
#